data_AF-A0A1Y1K1R5-F1
#
_entry.id   AF-A0A1Y1K1R5-F1
#
_cell.length_a   1.000
_cell.length_b   1.000
_cell.length_c   1.000
_cell.angle_alpha   90.00
_cell.angle_beta   90.00
_cell.angle_gamma   90.00
#
_symmetry.space_group_name_H-M   'P 1'
#
loop_
_entity.id
_entity.type
_entity.pdbx_description
1 polymer ?
#
loop_
_entity_poly.entity_id
_entity_poly.type
_entity_poly.pdbx_seq_one_letter_code
_entity_poly.pdbx_strand_id
1 'polypeptide(L)'
;PHQDPDHQYLWRRFPDHIWSQRVRDTSSWVWNFGYDIQSANGNRRWVCKRCIQSRRPIPRNFAEKGIQNANAHLFKDHRICAPGEATKSSAQKRAEKARSRDQRSIAELG
;
A
#
# COMPACT_ATOMS: atom_id res chain seq x y z
N PRO A 1 -29.05 -5.33 -3.57
CA PRO A 1 -27.58 -5.31 -3.75
C PRO A 1 -26.88 -4.97 -2.42
N HIS A 2 -26.35 -5.96 -1.72
CA HIS A 2 -25.53 -5.72 -0.52
C HIS A 2 -24.26 -4.99 -0.96
N GLN A 3 -24.15 -3.70 -0.63
CA GLN A 3 -22.89 -2.98 -0.83
C GLN A 3 -21.81 -3.69 0.00
N ASP A 4 -20.66 -3.95 -0.62
CA ASP A 4 -19.50 -4.52 0.06
C ASP A 4 -19.24 -3.74 1.38
N PRO A 5 -19.25 -4.42 2.54
CA PRO A 5 -19.05 -3.75 3.83
C PRO A 5 -17.71 -3.00 3.91
N ASP A 6 -16.72 -3.39 3.11
CA ASP A 6 -15.46 -2.66 2.98
C ASP A 6 -15.64 -1.33 2.26
N HIS A 7 -16.45 -1.29 1.21
CA HIS A 7 -16.77 -0.04 0.52
C HIS A 7 -17.60 0.89 1.41
N GLN A 8 -18.55 0.34 2.18
CA GLN A 8 -19.30 1.15 3.15
C GLN A 8 -18.37 1.79 4.19
N TYR A 9 -17.41 1.02 4.70
CA TYR A 9 -16.42 1.54 5.65
C TYR A 9 -15.47 2.56 5.01
N LEU A 10 -15.04 2.33 3.77
CA LEU A 10 -14.23 3.26 2.98
C LEU A 10 -14.92 4.62 2.88
N TRP A 11 -16.18 4.65 2.43
CA TRP A 11 -16.91 5.90 2.25
C TRP A 11 -17.26 6.59 3.57
N ARG A 12 -17.45 5.84 4.66
CA ARG A 12 -17.55 6.45 5.99
C ARG A 12 -16.27 7.19 6.39
N ARG A 13 -15.10 6.71 5.97
CA ARG A 13 -13.79 7.32 6.30
C ARG A 13 -13.37 8.40 5.31
N PHE A 14 -13.90 8.37 4.10
CA PHE A 14 -13.61 9.32 3.03
C PHE A 14 -14.92 9.78 2.36
N PRO A 15 -15.79 10.51 3.08
CA PRO A 15 -17.15 10.83 2.62
C PRO A 15 -17.18 11.74 1.38
N ASP A 16 -16.21 12.65 1.24
CA ASP A 16 -16.14 13.60 0.13
C ASP A 16 -15.35 13.06 -1.08
N HIS A 17 -15.14 11.74 -1.12
CA HIS A 17 -14.38 11.08 -2.17
C HIS A 17 -15.27 10.14 -2.97
N ILE A 18 -14.88 9.93 -4.22
CA ILE A 18 -15.48 8.96 -5.13
C ILE A 18 -14.41 8.04 -5.69
N TRP A 19 -14.82 6.97 -6.35
CA TRP A 19 -13.89 6.15 -7.12
C TRP A 19 -13.18 7.02 -8.17
N SER A 20 -11.85 6.86 -8.29
CA SER A 20 -11.16 7.54 -9.37
C SER A 20 -11.58 6.98 -10.72
N GLN A 21 -11.73 7.86 -11.71
CA GLN A 21 -11.98 7.42 -13.10
C GLN A 21 -10.67 7.01 -13.81
N ARG A 22 -9.50 7.26 -13.19
CA ARG A 22 -8.17 7.04 -13.77
C ARG A 22 -7.47 5.77 -13.29
N VAL A 23 -8.24 4.76 -12.88
CA VAL A 23 -7.71 3.46 -12.39
C VAL A 23 -6.85 2.75 -13.46
N ARG A 24 -7.10 3.01 -14.75
CA ARG A 24 -6.35 2.39 -15.85
C ARG A 24 -4.94 2.95 -16.02
N ASP A 25 -4.65 4.13 -15.47
CA ASP A 25 -3.34 4.80 -15.60
C ASP A 25 -2.38 4.44 -14.45
N THR A 26 -2.84 3.67 -13.46
CA THR A 26 -2.06 3.34 -12.26
C THR A 26 -1.36 1.99 -12.38
N SER A 27 -0.25 1.95 -13.13
CA SER A 27 0.50 0.73 -13.46
C SER A 27 1.35 0.14 -12.32
N SER A 28 1.34 0.72 -11.12
CA SER A 28 2.14 0.22 -10.00
C SER A 28 1.48 -0.96 -9.28
N TRP A 29 2.26 -1.98 -8.95
CA TRP A 29 1.77 -3.19 -8.25
C TRP A 29 1.03 -2.91 -6.94
N VAL A 30 1.35 -1.80 -6.27
CA VAL A 30 0.71 -1.45 -4.99
C VAL A 30 -0.78 -1.14 -5.14
N TRP A 31 -1.24 -0.78 -6.35
CA TRP A 31 -2.66 -0.53 -6.62
C TRP A 31 -3.52 -1.78 -6.50
N ASN A 32 -2.93 -2.98 -6.62
CA ASN A 32 -3.62 -4.22 -6.29
C ASN A 32 -4.09 -4.24 -4.82
N PHE A 33 -3.35 -3.57 -3.93
CA PHE A 33 -3.61 -3.51 -2.49
C PHE A 33 -4.23 -2.20 -2.02
N GLY A 34 -4.60 -1.30 -2.93
CA GLY A 34 -5.25 -0.04 -2.58
C GLY A 34 -6.49 0.26 -3.38
N TYR A 35 -7.37 1.02 -2.77
CA TYR A 35 -8.47 1.69 -3.41
C TYR A 35 -7.96 3.00 -4.02
N ASP A 36 -8.30 3.24 -5.29
CA ASP A 36 -8.03 4.52 -5.95
C ASP A 36 -9.26 5.41 -5.85
N ILE A 37 -9.15 6.44 -5.02
CA ILE A 37 -10.23 7.40 -4.78
C ILE A 37 -9.77 8.80 -5.15
N GLN A 38 -10.71 9.67 -5.47
CA GLN A 38 -10.45 11.07 -5.75
C GLN A 38 -11.43 11.96 -5.02
N SER A 39 -10.95 13.11 -4.53
CA SER A 39 -11.81 14.18 -4.02
C SER A 39 -12.51 14.93 -5.15
N ALA A 40 -13.51 15.75 -4.83
CA ALA A 40 -14.15 16.68 -5.79
C ALA A 40 -13.15 17.57 -6.56
N ASN A 41 -12.05 17.98 -5.92
CA ASN A 41 -11.00 18.81 -6.54
C ASN A 41 -10.05 18.01 -7.47
N GLY A 42 -10.34 16.73 -7.74
CA GLY A 42 -9.50 15.87 -8.59
C GLY A 42 -8.24 15.32 -7.91
N ASN A 43 -8.00 15.62 -6.63
CA ASN A 43 -6.87 15.05 -5.89
C ASN A 43 -7.06 13.55 -5.66
N ARG A 44 -6.17 12.75 -6.24
CA ARG A 44 -6.19 11.28 -6.16
C ARG A 44 -5.43 10.76 -4.94
N ARG A 45 -5.95 9.71 -4.33
CA ARG A 45 -5.37 9.01 -3.19
C ARG A 45 -5.45 7.50 -3.36
N TRP A 46 -4.37 6.84 -2.99
CA TRP A 46 -4.34 5.41 -2.69
C TRP A 46 -4.76 5.21 -1.24
N VAL A 47 -5.75 4.35 -0.97
CA VAL A 47 -6.17 3.95 0.38
C VAL A 47 -5.94 2.46 0.58
N CYS A 48 -5.28 2.06 1.67
CA CYS A 48 -4.93 0.66 1.90
C CYS A 48 -6.18 -0.23 2.10
N LYS A 49 -6.35 -1.26 1.24
CA LYS A 49 -7.46 -2.22 1.36
C LYS A 49 -7.43 -3.00 2.68
N ARG A 50 -6.25 -3.45 3.12
CA ARG A 50 -6.11 -4.18 4.40
C ARG A 50 -6.47 -3.33 5.62
N CYS A 51 -6.18 -2.03 5.59
CA CYS A 51 -6.61 -1.12 6.64
C CYS A 51 -8.14 -0.98 6.71
N ILE A 52 -8.80 -0.96 5.55
CA ILE A 52 -10.27 -0.92 5.45
C ILE A 52 -10.89 -2.23 5.94
N GLN A 53 -10.38 -3.37 5.48
CA GLN A 53 -10.79 -4.71 5.92
C GLN A 53 -10.66 -4.89 7.43
N SER A 54 -9.55 -4.41 8.00
CA SER A 54 -9.29 -4.48 9.45
C SER A 54 -10.05 -3.41 10.25
N ARG A 55 -10.95 -2.63 9.61
CA ARG A 55 -11.71 -1.54 10.23
C ARG A 55 -10.85 -0.57 11.03
N ARG A 56 -9.63 -0.26 10.55
CA ARG A 56 -8.73 0.66 11.26
C ARG A 56 -9.39 2.03 11.41
N PRO A 57 -9.36 2.66 12.61
CA PRO A 57 -9.98 3.97 12.81
C PRO A 57 -9.45 5.05 11.86
N ILE A 58 -8.15 4.98 11.55
CA ILE A 58 -7.45 5.86 10.62
C ILE A 58 -6.77 4.98 9.55
N PRO A 59 -7.48 4.65 8.45
CA PRO A 59 -6.89 3.89 7.36
C PRO A 59 -5.75 4.66 6.70
N ARG A 60 -4.63 3.97 6.42
CA ARG A 60 -3.49 4.62 5.78
C ARG A 60 -3.82 4.96 4.33
N ASN A 61 -3.54 6.19 3.96
CA ASN A 61 -3.73 6.71 2.61
C ASN A 61 -2.55 7.59 2.20
N PHE A 62 -2.29 7.65 0.89
CA PHE A 62 -1.21 8.44 0.31
C PHE A 62 -1.69 9.08 -0.98
N ALA A 63 -1.17 10.27 -1.30
CA ALA A 63 -1.41 10.89 -2.60
C ALA A 63 -0.81 10.03 -3.72
N GLU A 64 -1.39 10.09 -4.91
CA GLU A 64 -0.91 9.35 -6.09
C GLU A 64 0.58 9.64 -6.39
N LYS A 65 1.02 10.90 -6.29
CA LYS A 65 2.44 11.29 -6.44
C LYS A 65 3.38 10.69 -5.37
N GLY A 66 2.84 10.23 -4.24
CA GLY A 66 3.57 9.68 -3.10
C GLY A 66 3.45 8.16 -2.97
N ILE A 67 3.19 7.46 -4.08
CA ILE A 67 2.86 6.03 -4.09
C ILE A 67 3.96 5.12 -3.52
N GLN A 68 5.22 5.58 -3.47
CA GLN A 68 6.32 4.83 -2.83
C GLN A 68 6.08 4.66 -1.32
N ASN A 69 5.35 5.57 -0.69
CA ASN A 69 4.97 5.46 0.72
C ASN A 69 3.97 4.31 0.96
N ALA A 70 3.11 4.03 -0.03
CA ALA A 70 2.22 2.86 0.03
C ALA A 70 3.01 1.56 0.07
N ASN A 71 4.06 1.45 -0.75
CA ASN A 71 4.95 0.29 -0.74
C ASN A 71 5.62 0.08 0.64
N ALA A 72 6.16 1.16 1.22
CA ALA A 72 6.76 1.09 2.55
C ALA A 72 5.74 0.67 3.63
N HIS A 73 4.51 1.16 3.55
CA HIS A 73 3.41 0.78 4.44
C HIS A 73 3.02 -0.69 4.29
N LEU A 74 2.86 -1.18 3.05
CA LEU A 74 2.56 -2.59 2.77
C LEU A 74 3.61 -3.53 3.39
N PHE A 75 4.89 -3.18 3.29
CA PHE A 75 5.96 -3.97 3.88
C PHE A 75 6.00 -3.90 5.41
N LYS A 76 5.95 -2.68 5.99
CA LYS A 76 6.13 -2.48 7.43
C LYS A 76 4.94 -2.97 8.24
N ASP A 77 3.74 -2.59 7.83
CA ASP A 77 2.50 -2.81 8.60
C ASP A 77 1.79 -4.11 8.23
N HIS A 78 1.97 -4.59 7.00
CA HIS A 78 1.27 -5.76 6.49
C HIS A 78 2.19 -6.91 6.04
N ARG A 79 3.53 -6.74 6.14
CA ARG A 79 4.53 -7.73 5.73
C ARG A 79 4.39 -8.20 4.28
N ILE A 80 3.81 -7.38 3.42
CA ILE A 80 3.67 -7.67 1.99
C ILE A 80 4.93 -7.17 1.29
N CYS A 81 5.64 -8.09 0.66
CA CYS A 81 6.81 -7.78 -0.15
C CYS A 81 6.40 -7.41 -1.59
N ALA A 82 7.22 -6.61 -2.25
CA ALA A 82 7.06 -6.40 -3.69
C ALA A 82 7.25 -7.74 -4.44
N PRO A 83 6.34 -8.10 -5.38
CA PRO A 83 6.41 -9.36 -6.11
C PRO A 83 7.49 -9.31 -7.22
N GLY A 84 8.29 -10.38 -7.35
CA GLY A 84 9.28 -10.51 -8.42
C GLY A 84 10.20 -9.29 -8.57
N GLU A 85 10.30 -8.78 -9.79
CA GLU A 85 11.09 -7.59 -10.15
C GLU A 85 10.38 -6.25 -9.87
N ALA A 86 9.21 -6.27 -9.21
CA ALA A 86 8.50 -5.05 -8.88
C ALA A 86 9.31 -4.17 -7.92
N THR A 87 9.11 -2.86 -8.02
CA THR A 87 9.86 -1.91 -7.19
C THR A 87 9.67 -2.21 -5.71
N LYS A 88 10.75 -2.54 -5.02
CA LYS A 88 10.81 -2.77 -3.56
C LYS A 88 10.89 -1.46 -2.78
N SER A 89 10.29 -1.40 -1.60
CA SER A 89 10.46 -0.27 -0.69
C SER A 89 11.89 -0.19 -0.14
N SER A 90 12.35 1.01 0.21
CA SER A 90 13.65 1.17 0.90
C SER A 90 13.73 0.38 2.19
N ALA A 91 12.60 0.18 2.88
CA ALA A 91 12.51 -0.65 4.07
C ALA A 91 12.76 -2.13 3.76
N GLN A 92 12.14 -2.66 2.69
CA GLN A 92 12.38 -4.03 2.25
C GLN A 92 13.84 -4.23 1.83
N LYS A 93 14.40 -3.33 1.02
CA LYS A 93 15.81 -3.41 0.59
C LYS A 93 16.78 -3.41 1.77
N ARG A 94 16.54 -2.57 2.78
CA ARG A 94 17.36 -2.53 4.02
C ARG A 94 17.26 -3.84 4.81
N ALA A 95 16.07 -4.42 4.92
CA ALA A 95 15.87 -5.70 5.60
C ALA A 95 16.57 -6.86 4.86
N GLU A 96 16.50 -6.89 3.53
CA GLU A 96 17.21 -7.88 2.70
C GLU A 96 18.74 -7.75 2.86
N LYS A 97 19.28 -6.51 2.83
CA LYS A 97 20.71 -6.26 3.03
C LYS A 97 21.19 -6.68 4.42
N ALA A 98 20.41 -6.40 5.46
CA ALA A 98 20.73 -6.81 6.82
C ALA A 98 20.84 -8.33 6.95
N ARG A 99 19.88 -9.08 6.37
CA ARG A 99 19.89 -10.54 6.35
C ARG A 99 21.09 -11.12 5.59
N SER A 100 21.44 -10.55 4.44
CA SER A 100 22.60 -11.00 3.67
C SER A 100 23.93 -10.78 4.42
N ARG A 101 24.06 -9.66 5.14
CA ARG A 101 25.25 -9.40 5.98
C ARG A 101 25.35 -10.39 7.14
N ASP A 102 24.22 -10.69 7.78
CA ASP A 102 24.14 -11.63 8.90
C ASP A 102 24.54 -13.05 8.46
N GLN A 103 23.98 -13.53 7.34
CA GLN A 103 24.35 -14.82 6.75
C GLN A 103 25.83 -14.92 6.38
N ARG A 104 26.42 -13.86 5.83
CA ARG A 104 27.86 -13.83 5.52
C ARG A 104 28.72 -13.91 6.79
N SER A 105 28.32 -13.22 7.86
CA SER A 105 29.05 -13.24 9.13
C SER A 105 29.02 -14.61 9.82
N ILE A 106 27.93 -15.38 9.64
CA ILE A 106 27.83 -16.76 10.16
C ILE A 106 28.72 -17.72 9.36
N ALA A 107 28.77 -17.57 8.03
CA ALA A 107 29.58 -18.42 7.17
C ALA A 107 31.10 -18.19 7.30
N GLU A 108 31.55 -17.02 7.76
CA GLU A 108 32.98 -16.72 8.00
C GLU A 108 33.50 -17.26 9.35
N LEU A 109 32.64 -17.87 10.18
CA LEU A 109 32.99 -18.45 11.51
C LEU A 109 32.99 -19.99 11.55
N GLY A 110 32.76 -20.67 10.42
CA GLY A 110 32.81 -22.13 10.28
C GLY A 110 33.89 -22.58 9.33
#